data_AF-A0A953ZBX2-F1
#
_entry.id   AF-A0A953ZBX2-F1
#
_cell.length_a   1.000
_cell.length_b   1.000
_cell.length_c   1.000
_cell.angle_alpha   90.00
_cell.angle_beta   90.00
_cell.angle_gamma   90.00
#
_symmetry.space_group_name_H-M   'P 1'
#
loop_
_entity.id
_entity.type
_entity.pdbx_description
1 polymer ?
#
loop_
_entity_poly.entity_id
_entity_poly.type
_entity_poly.pdbx_seq_one_letter_code
_entity_poly.pdbx_strand_id
1 'polypeptide(L)' 'MKFHLHVGVVETIDETTLDEVLAVAGCTDRVLAKLAPNLAVLEREDCEKVLTALETSGLHPKVMR' A
#
# COMPACT_ATOMS: atom_id res chain seq x y z
N MET A 1 1.97 -23.98 15.93
CA MET A 1 2.78 -22.90 15.34
C MET A 1 1.92 -21.64 15.29
N LYS A 2 2.42 -20.50 15.77
CA LYS A 2 1.78 -19.18 15.57
C LYS A 2 2.59 -18.43 14.53
N PHE A 3 1.95 -18.03 13.44
CA PHE A 3 2.54 -17.16 12.42
C PHE A 3 2.10 -15.73 12.75
N HIS A 4 3.06 -14.81 12.86
CA HIS A 4 2.79 -13.39 13.03
C HIS A 4 3.05 -12.73 11.67
N LEU A 5 1.98 -12.43 10.93
CA LEU A 5 2.08 -11.66 9.69
C LEU A 5 2.06 -10.17 10.06
N HIS A 6 3.13 -9.44 9.76
CA HIS A 6 3.18 -7.99 9.93
C HIS A 6 2.64 -7.35 8.65
N VAL A 7 1.37 -6.93 8.67
CA VAL A 7 0.70 -6.28 7.54
C VAL A 7 0.59 -4.78 7.75
N GLY A 8 0.57 -4.02 6.65
CA GLY A 8 0.27 -2.59 6.63
C GLY A 8 -0.93 -2.29 5.72
N VAL A 9 -1.61 -1.16 5.96
CA VAL A 9 -2.78 -0.74 5.18
C VAL A 9 -2.47 0.56 4.44
N VAL A 10 -2.69 0.54 3.13
CA VAL A 10 -2.60 1.71 2.27
C VAL A 10 -4.01 2.14 1.90
N GLU A 11 -4.36 3.37 2.28
CA GLU A 11 -5.62 4.02 1.94
C GLU A 11 -5.33 5.27 1.10
N THR A 12 -6.06 5.40 0.00
CA THR A 12 -5.98 6.56 -0.90
C THR A 12 -7.33 7.26 -1.02
N ILE A 13 -7.36 8.39 -1.73
CA ILE A 13 -8.60 9.15 -1.95
C ILE A 13 -9.58 8.42 -2.88
N ASP A 14 -9.07 7.63 -3.83
CA ASP A 14 -9.83 6.88 -4.82
C ASP A 14 -9.03 5.66 -5.33
N GLU A 15 -9.71 4.79 -6.08
CA GLU A 15 -9.17 3.55 -6.64
C GLU A 15 -8.02 3.81 -7.63
N THR A 16 -8.16 4.80 -8.51
CA THR A 16 -7.14 5.13 -9.50
C THR A 16 -5.84 5.52 -8.83
N THR A 17 -5.91 6.33 -7.78
CA THR A 17 -4.75 6.73 -6.97
C THR A 17 -4.11 5.51 -6.31
N LEU A 18 -4.90 4.55 -5.80
CA LEU A 18 -4.33 3.34 -5.18
C LEU A 18 -3.53 2.54 -6.20
N ASP A 19 -4.10 2.29 -7.37
CA ASP A 19 -3.47 1.48 -8.40
C ASP A 19 -2.20 2.16 -8.96
N GLU A 20 -2.22 3.48 -9.14
CA GLU A 20 -1.02 4.26 -9.51
C GLU A 20 0.08 4.16 -8.46
N VAL A 21 -0.27 4.32 -7.18
CA VAL A 21 0.69 4.26 -6.07
C VAL A 21 1.32 2.87 -5.96
N LEU A 22 0.51 1.82 -6.08
CA LEU A 22 1.00 0.44 -6.09
C LEU A 22 1.89 0.16 -7.30
N ALA A 23 1.56 0.70 -8.48
CA ALA A 23 2.36 0.54 -9.68
C ALA A 23 3.71 1.26 -9.57
N VAL A 24 3.72 2.50 -9.08
CA VAL A 24 4.96 3.28 -8.84
C VAL A 24 5.86 2.57 -7.83
N ALA A 25 5.27 1.98 -6.79
CA ALA A 25 6.01 1.21 -5.78
C ALA A 25 6.39 -0.21 -6.22
N GLY A 26 5.97 -0.67 -7.40
CA GLY A 26 6.19 -2.04 -7.88
C GLY A 26 5.53 -3.11 -6.99
N CYS A 27 4.41 -2.78 -6.35
CA CYS A 27 3.74 -3.61 -5.35
C CYS A 27 2.35 -4.12 -5.80
N THR A 28 1.96 -3.92 -7.07
CA THR A 28 0.65 -4.32 -7.60
C THR A 28 0.34 -5.81 -7.37
N ASP A 29 1.30 -6.69 -7.65
CA ASP A 29 1.14 -8.14 -7.49
C ASP A 29 1.39 -8.62 -6.03
N ARG A 30 1.69 -7.70 -5.12
CA ARG A 30 2.02 -7.99 -3.71
C ARG A 30 0.88 -7.64 -2.74
N VAL A 31 -0.26 -7.22 -3.27
CA VAL A 31 -1.46 -6.95 -2.48
C VAL A 31 -1.99 -8.26 -1.89
N LEU A 32 -2.02 -8.33 -0.57
CA LEU A 32 -2.55 -9.49 0.16
C LEU A 32 -4.08 -9.53 0.12
N ALA A 33 -4.72 -8.35 0.20
CA ALA A 33 -6.16 -8.19 0.09
C ALA A 33 -6.54 -6.76 -0.32
N LYS A 34 -7.56 -6.62 -1.19
CA LYS A 34 -8.28 -5.34 -1.37
C LYS A 34 -9.52 -5.37 -0.46
N LEU A 35 -9.60 -4.46 0.51
CA LEU A 35 -10.75 -4.34 1.41
C LEU A 35 -11.79 -3.34 0.86
N ALA A 36 -11.33 -2.39 0.05
CA ALA A 36 -12.14 -1.44 -0.71
C ALA A 36 -11.39 -1.06 -2.01
N PRO A 37 -12.05 -0.41 -2.98
CA PRO A 37 -11.38 0.04 -4.21
C PRO A 37 -10.15 0.93 -3.95
N ASN A 38 -10.20 1.74 -2.89
CA ASN A 38 -9.14 2.67 -2.47
C ASN A 38 -8.34 2.18 -1.25
N LEU A 39 -8.47 0.89 -0.86
CA LEU A 39 -7.83 0.36 0.34
C LEU A 39 -7.25 -1.04 0.13
N ALA A 40 -5.93 -1.15 0.26
CA ALA A 40 -5.17 -2.39 0.11
C ALA A 40 -4.39 -2.75 1.37
N VAL A 41 -4.26 -4.06 1.60
CA VAL A 41 -3.43 -4.66 2.64
C VAL A 41 -2.20 -5.26 1.98
N LEU A 42 -1.03 -4.93 2.52
CA LEU A 42 0.28 -5.37 2.04
C LEU A 42 1.09 -5.95 3.18
N GLU A 43 2.16 -6.67 2.88
CA GLU A 43 3.21 -6.89 3.88
C GLU A 43 3.83 -5.56 4.30
N ARG A 44 4.32 -5.51 5.54
CA ARG A 44 4.92 -4.29 6.08
C ARG A 44 6.06 -3.77 5.22
N GLU A 45 6.91 -4.64 4.68
CA GLU A 45 8.03 -4.23 3.82
C GLU A 45 7.56 -3.52 2.54
N ASP A 46 6.46 -3.97 1.96
CA ASP A 46 5.90 -3.38 0.74
C ASP A 46 5.14 -2.10 1.06
N CYS A 47 4.48 -2.03 2.22
CA CYS A 47 3.87 -0.79 2.71
C CYS A 47 4.94 0.29 2.97
N GLU A 48 6.12 -0.07 3.47
CA GLU A 48 7.25 0.84 3.62
C GLU A 48 7.81 1.29 2.26
N LYS A 49 7.91 0.41 1.25
CA LYS A 49 8.26 0.80 -0.13
C LYS A 49 7.25 1.77 -0.73
N VAL A 50 5.95 1.51 -0.54
CA VAL A 50 4.88 2.40 -0.98
C VAL A 50 5.05 3.78 -0.33
N LEU A 51 5.26 3.85 0.99
CA LEU A 51 5.54 5.12 1.68
C LEU A 51 6.74 5.87 1.09
N THR A 52 7.86 5.21 0.88
CA THR A 52 9.05 5.85 0.29
C THR A 52 8.79 6.34 -1.14
N ALA A 53 8.09 5.55 -1.96
CA ALA A 53 7.75 5.93 -3.33
C ALA A 53 6.85 7.18 -3.38
N LEU A 54 5.91 7.28 -2.43
CA LEU A 54 5.01 8.42 -2.27
C LEU A 54 5.75 9.69 -1.85
N GLU A 55 6.61 9.60 -0.85
CA GLU A 55 7.47 10.71 -0.39
C GLU A 55 8.35 11.23 -1.54
N THR A 56 8.90 10.32 -2.34
CA THR A 56 9.77 10.68 -3.49
C THR A 56 8.98 11.31 -4.63
N SER A 57 7.71 10.94 -4.80
CA SER A 57 6.83 11.42 -5.87
C SER A 57 6.05 12.68 -5.51
N GLY A 58 6.15 13.17 -4.26
CA GLY A 58 5.36 14.31 -3.77
C GLY A 58 3.86 14.01 -3.62
N LEU A 59 3.48 12.73 -3.61
CA LEU A 59 2.12 12.27 -3.43
C LEU A 59 1.91 11.98 -1.94
N HIS A 60 0.86 12.56 -1.33
CA HIS A 60 0.57 12.37 0.10
C HIS A 60 -0.73 11.58 0.35
N PRO A 61 -0.83 10.28 0.01
CA PRO A 61 -1.92 9.45 0.51
C PRO A 61 -1.73 9.14 1.99
N LYS A 62 -2.86 8.90 2.66
CA LYS A 62 -2.91 8.62 4.09
C LYS A 62 -2.60 7.14 4.33
N VAL A 63 -1.35 6.81 4.63
CA VAL A 63 -0.97 5.44 5.02
C VAL A 63 -1.16 5.24 6.52
N MET A 64 -1.91 4.22 6.93
CA MET A 64 -2.09 3.86 8.34
C MET A 64 -1.26 2.60 8.65
N ARG A 65 -0.29 2.73 9.56
CA ARG A 65 0.56 1.65 10.07
C ARG A 65 -0.10 0.88 11.20
#